data_AF-A0A126JHR3-F1
#
_entry.id   AF-A0A126JHR3-F1
#
_cell.length_a   1.000
_cell.length_b   1.000
_cell.length_c   1.000
_cell.angle_alpha   90.00
_cell.angle_beta   90.00
_cell.angle_gamma   90.00
#
_symmetry.space_group_name_H-M   'P 1'
#
loop_
_entity.id
_entity.type
_entity.pdbx_description
1 polymer ?
#
loop_
_entity_poly.entity_id
_entity_poly.type
_entity_poly.pdbx_seq_one_letter_code
_entity_poly.pdbx_strand_id
1 'polypeptide(L)'
;MFYYWKSWGNIRMICTIDQLQAEAREDLRYRNVNKVSFLKANVYKVRKRMEKEKSGGLKIKEYVWKNNLRKKSLSSLSKHIYYCEEHCFLYKIFGIEQTKLKLELSFEGVNLPNDADSASFNDYINVRDLKLISSVEDYEIVIKPDSIDEYVNIAGDCNIKGDIVNIDHFAPGILFRGNFDYVSNIDPWTIIEYSERTLECNAYGLPIDNDYPMWVEYLLTSYVMYDIGNERLAFFSAFAALDQYIELLYGNLETTYYNLMQSRRIRNPEVFDKCCDKIEKYQNMNRRIIEDKFKDIMHECVINFEEYGYLYDKLYGYEEMRNKVAHCEEGFSDGNYLDLVFVIIEIIYLTGTGKELVDNIFEIYD
;
A
#
# COMPACT_ATOMS: atom_id res chain seq x y z
N MET A 1 30.75 -5.38 -1.76
CA MET A 1 30.16 -5.35 -3.11
C MET A 1 30.19 -3.90 -3.59
N PHE A 2 30.99 -3.57 -4.59
CA PHE A 2 31.11 -2.19 -5.10
C PHE A 2 30.00 -1.92 -6.13
N TYR A 3 29.21 -0.86 -5.94
CA TYR A 3 28.27 -0.39 -6.95
C TYR A 3 28.70 0.96 -7.54
N TYR A 4 28.58 1.04 -8.85
CA TYR A 4 28.99 2.17 -9.69
C TYR A 4 28.32 3.48 -9.27
N TRP A 5 29.10 4.53 -9.04
CA TRP A 5 28.64 5.91 -9.17
C TRP A 5 29.14 6.49 -10.50
N LYS A 6 28.21 6.95 -11.34
CA LYS A 6 28.52 7.67 -12.59
C LYS A 6 29.40 8.88 -12.28
N SER A 7 30.30 9.20 -13.21
CA SER A 7 31.26 10.30 -13.09
C SER A 7 30.57 11.66 -12.89
N TRP A 8 30.70 12.23 -11.68
CA TRP A 8 30.50 13.65 -11.47
C TRP A 8 31.84 14.37 -11.67
N GLY A 9 31.93 15.16 -12.74
CA GLY A 9 33.09 16.02 -12.99
C GLY A 9 33.22 17.11 -11.92
N ASN A 10 34.45 17.37 -11.49
CA ASN A 10 34.82 18.26 -10.38
C ASN A 10 34.18 17.88 -9.03
N ILE A 11 34.98 17.28 -8.14
CA ILE A 11 34.63 17.13 -6.72
C ILE A 11 34.47 18.54 -6.13
N ARG A 12 33.22 18.97 -5.94
CA ARG A 12 32.92 20.19 -5.17
C ARG A 12 33.28 19.93 -3.71
N MET A 13 34.02 20.87 -3.14
CA MET A 13 34.36 20.88 -1.72
C MET A 13 33.27 21.60 -0.95
N ILE A 14 32.85 21.03 0.18
CA ILE A 14 31.91 21.66 1.10
C ILE A 14 32.73 22.56 2.05
N CYS A 15 32.51 23.86 1.95
CA CYS A 15 33.26 24.88 2.68
C CYS A 15 32.40 25.72 3.63
N THR A 16 31.07 25.69 3.50
CA THR A 16 30.11 26.40 4.37
C THR A 16 29.02 25.48 4.91
N ILE A 17 28.37 25.91 6.01
CA ILE A 17 27.24 25.20 6.61
C ILE A 17 26.05 25.12 5.63
N ASP A 18 25.80 26.17 4.84
CA ASP A 18 24.72 26.18 3.85
C ASP A 18 24.94 25.14 2.74
N GLN A 19 26.20 24.96 2.30
CA GLN A 19 26.56 23.90 1.35
C GLN A 19 26.37 22.50 1.95
N LEU A 20 26.75 22.31 3.22
CA LEU A 20 26.51 21.05 3.94
C LEU A 20 25.02 20.73 4.01
N GLN A 21 24.17 21.71 4.34
CA GLN A 21 22.72 21.54 4.37
C GLN A 21 22.15 21.28 2.97
N ALA A 22 22.63 21.96 1.93
CA ALA A 22 22.17 21.77 0.56
C ALA A 22 22.49 20.36 0.04
N GLU A 23 23.73 19.88 0.19
CA GLU A 23 24.11 18.51 -0.22
C GLU A 23 23.39 17.44 0.63
N ALA A 24 23.19 17.68 1.93
CA ALA A 24 22.41 16.77 2.79
C ALA A 24 20.96 16.66 2.33
N ARG A 25 20.32 17.77 1.97
CA ARG A 25 18.94 17.78 1.44
C ARG A 25 18.82 17.05 0.10
N GLU A 26 19.83 17.14 -0.75
CA GLU A 26 19.84 16.42 -2.04
C GLU A 26 20.00 14.91 -1.86
N ASP A 27 20.96 14.48 -1.02
CA ASP A 27 21.20 13.06 -0.72
C ASP A 27 20.05 12.43 0.09
N LEU A 28 19.45 13.16 1.04
CA LEU A 28 18.24 12.72 1.77
C LEU A 28 17.06 12.52 0.82
N ARG A 29 16.81 13.46 -0.12
CA ARG A 29 15.76 13.31 -1.14
C ARG A 29 16.02 12.09 -2.03
N TYR A 30 17.27 11.90 -2.46
CA TYR A 30 17.66 10.72 -3.24
C TYR A 30 17.39 9.42 -2.46
N ARG A 31 17.71 9.36 -1.16
CA ARG A 31 17.44 8.20 -0.30
C ARG A 31 15.95 7.95 -0.10
N ASN A 32 15.17 8.98 0.22
CA ASN A 32 13.73 8.84 0.48
C ASN A 32 12.96 8.32 -0.74
N VAL A 33 13.39 8.67 -1.96
CA VAL A 33 12.86 8.13 -3.21
C VAL A 33 13.34 6.69 -3.44
N ASN A 34 14.65 6.43 -3.39
CA ASN A 34 15.21 5.13 -3.81
C ASN A 34 15.10 4.00 -2.78
N LYS A 35 14.75 4.27 -1.51
CA LYS A 35 14.59 3.22 -0.48
C LYS A 35 13.33 2.38 -0.65
N VAL A 36 12.38 2.82 -1.47
CA VAL A 36 11.05 2.19 -1.59
C VAL A 36 10.84 1.74 -3.03
N SER A 37 11.66 0.79 -3.48
CA SER A 37 11.81 0.40 -4.89
C SER A 37 10.58 -0.23 -5.56
N PHE A 38 9.55 -0.59 -4.79
CA PHE A 38 8.24 -1.00 -5.33
C PHE A 38 7.35 0.21 -5.68
N LEU A 39 7.56 1.37 -5.05
CA LEU A 39 7.03 2.66 -5.53
C LEU A 39 7.84 3.07 -6.77
N LYS A 40 7.56 2.40 -7.90
CA LYS A 40 8.27 2.60 -9.17
C LYS A 40 7.72 3.80 -9.93
N ALA A 41 8.62 4.43 -10.68
CA ALA A 41 8.38 5.57 -11.59
C ALA A 41 7.41 5.31 -12.77
N ASN A 42 6.69 4.19 -12.79
CA ASN A 42 5.72 3.83 -13.83
C ASN A 42 4.63 2.91 -13.24
N VAL A 43 3.46 3.43 -12.82
CA VAL A 43 2.11 2.86 -13.11
C VAL A 43 1.06 3.95 -12.90
N TYR A 44 0.34 4.33 -13.96
CA TYR A 44 -1.10 4.66 -13.99
C TYR A 44 -1.43 5.32 -15.33
N LYS A 45 -1.02 6.59 -15.53
CA LYS A 45 -0.96 7.25 -16.84
C LYS A 45 -2.34 7.29 -17.53
N VAL A 46 -3.37 7.50 -16.70
CA VAL A 46 -4.79 7.55 -17.05
C VAL A 46 -5.09 8.82 -17.84
N ARG A 47 -5.75 8.66 -18.98
CA ARG A 47 -6.34 9.74 -19.78
C ARG A 47 -7.85 9.66 -19.66
N LYS A 48 -8.49 10.45 -18.80
CA LYS A 48 -9.96 10.54 -18.82
C LYS A 48 -10.38 11.47 -19.96
N ARG A 49 -11.31 10.99 -20.78
CA ARG A 49 -11.89 11.78 -21.86
C ARG A 49 -13.06 12.57 -21.30
N MET A 50 -12.83 13.80 -20.82
CA MET A 50 -13.93 14.68 -20.38
C MET A 50 -14.82 15.11 -21.56
N GLU A 51 -15.85 14.31 -21.86
CA GLU A 51 -16.95 14.70 -22.72
C GLU A 51 -17.85 15.72 -21.99
N LYS A 52 -17.55 17.02 -22.18
CA LYS A 52 -18.47 18.07 -21.76
C LYS A 52 -19.64 18.16 -22.72
N GLU A 53 -20.75 17.54 -22.33
CA GLU A 53 -22.03 17.42 -23.02
C GLU A 53 -22.79 18.75 -23.27
N LYS A 54 -22.11 19.91 -23.27
CA LYS A 54 -22.74 21.25 -23.37
C LYS A 54 -22.31 22.11 -24.55
N SER A 55 -21.42 21.63 -25.43
CA SER A 55 -21.20 22.24 -26.74
C SER A 55 -20.54 21.24 -27.69
N GLY A 56 -21.19 20.96 -28.82
CA GLY A 56 -20.81 19.93 -29.79
C GLY A 56 -19.52 20.22 -30.56
N GLY A 57 -18.38 20.13 -29.88
CA GLY A 57 -17.06 20.28 -30.46
C GLY A 57 -15.97 19.79 -29.51
N LEU A 58 -15.29 18.71 -29.90
CA LEU A 58 -14.13 18.18 -29.18
C LEU A 58 -13.02 19.25 -29.10
N LYS A 59 -12.77 19.77 -27.90
CA LYS A 59 -11.57 20.54 -27.57
C LYS A 59 -10.81 19.86 -26.43
N ILE A 60 -9.76 19.13 -26.81
CA ILE A 60 -8.74 18.66 -25.87
C ILE A 60 -8.04 19.89 -25.30
N LYS A 61 -7.92 19.95 -23.97
CA LYS A 61 -7.07 20.89 -23.26
C LYS A 61 -6.18 20.09 -22.32
N GLU A 62 -4.88 20.10 -22.59
CA GLU A 62 -3.88 19.57 -21.67
C GLU A 62 -3.60 20.62 -20.59
N TYR A 63 -3.50 20.19 -19.33
CA TYR A 63 -3.05 21.02 -18.22
C TYR A 63 -1.73 20.47 -17.70
N VAL A 64 -0.71 21.32 -17.65
CA VAL A 64 0.60 20.98 -17.05
C VAL A 64 0.68 21.70 -15.71
N TRP A 65 0.58 20.95 -14.61
CA TRP A 65 0.53 21.55 -13.28
C TRP A 65 1.93 21.84 -12.73
N LYS A 66 2.07 22.97 -12.01
CA LYS A 66 3.36 23.43 -11.45
C LYS A 66 3.35 23.37 -9.92
N ASN A 67 3.86 22.27 -9.35
CA ASN A 67 4.51 22.06 -8.03
C ASN A 67 4.05 22.81 -6.75
N ASN A 68 2.96 23.58 -6.74
CA ASN A 68 2.50 24.35 -5.58
C ASN A 68 1.14 23.83 -5.08
N LEU A 69 1.15 22.62 -4.52
CA LEU A 69 -0.02 22.03 -3.88
C LEU A 69 -0.26 22.67 -2.51
N ARG A 70 -1.34 23.45 -2.39
CA ARG A 70 -1.80 24.02 -1.10
C ARG A 70 -2.61 22.98 -0.34
N LYS A 71 -2.38 22.87 0.98
CA LYS A 71 -3.13 22.18 2.07
C LYS A 71 -4.58 21.68 1.86
N LYS A 72 -5.38 22.30 0.97
CA LYS A 72 -6.75 21.85 0.63
C LYS A 72 -6.81 20.78 -0.47
N SER A 73 -5.74 20.51 -1.22
CA SER A 73 -5.78 19.53 -2.31
C SER A 73 -5.63 18.09 -1.82
N LEU A 74 -4.54 17.76 -1.11
CA LEU A 74 -4.16 16.37 -0.85
C LEU A 74 -5.15 15.63 0.08
N SER A 75 -5.47 16.19 1.25
CA SER A 75 -6.43 15.56 2.18
C SER A 75 -7.84 15.40 1.56
N SER A 76 -8.29 16.38 0.77
CA SER A 76 -9.59 16.31 0.06
C SER A 76 -9.57 15.30 -1.08
N LEU A 77 -8.44 15.14 -1.75
CA LEU A 77 -8.23 14.18 -2.82
C LEU A 77 -8.16 12.75 -2.28
N SER A 78 -7.36 12.48 -1.26
CA SER A 78 -7.32 11.15 -0.61
C SER A 78 -8.71 10.72 -0.12
N LYS A 79 -9.48 11.66 0.43
CA LYS A 79 -10.91 11.44 0.78
C LYS A 79 -11.76 11.14 -0.45
N HIS A 80 -11.57 11.86 -1.55
CA HIS A 80 -12.30 11.60 -2.79
C HIS A 80 -12.01 10.22 -3.39
N ILE A 81 -10.74 9.79 -3.42
CA ILE A 81 -10.37 8.44 -3.88
C ILE A 81 -11.02 7.39 -2.97
N TYR A 82 -10.93 7.55 -1.65
CA TYR A 82 -11.59 6.66 -0.69
C TYR A 82 -13.11 6.55 -0.97
N TYR A 83 -13.81 7.66 -1.21
CA TYR A 83 -15.24 7.64 -1.55
C TYR A 83 -15.59 7.03 -2.92
N CYS A 84 -14.61 6.77 -3.79
CA CYS A 84 -14.84 6.22 -5.13
C CYS A 84 -14.34 4.77 -5.28
N GLU A 85 -13.32 4.39 -4.50
CA GLU A 85 -12.49 3.19 -4.70
C GLU A 85 -12.24 2.43 -3.39
N GLU A 86 -12.91 2.85 -2.30
CA GLU A 86 -12.87 2.38 -0.91
C GLU A 86 -11.92 1.18 -0.67
N HIS A 87 -12.38 -0.04 -0.96
CA HIS A 87 -11.68 -1.32 -0.76
C HIS A 87 -10.24 -1.42 -1.32
N CYS A 88 -9.86 -0.68 -2.37
CA CYS A 88 -8.52 -0.75 -2.99
C CYS A 88 -7.71 0.55 -2.86
N PHE A 89 -8.21 1.56 -2.13
CA PHE A 89 -7.60 2.89 -1.98
C PHE A 89 -6.08 2.87 -1.70
N LEU A 90 -5.63 2.13 -0.67
CA LEU A 90 -4.21 2.08 -0.32
C LEU A 90 -3.35 1.31 -1.34
N TYR A 91 -3.89 0.26 -1.95
CA TYR A 91 -3.21 -0.50 -3.00
C TYR A 91 -2.94 0.38 -4.22
N LYS A 92 -3.93 1.17 -4.64
CA LYS A 92 -3.80 2.15 -5.73
C LYS A 92 -2.77 3.25 -5.40
N ILE A 93 -2.78 3.75 -4.16
CA ILE A 93 -1.76 4.69 -3.66
C ILE A 93 -0.36 4.06 -3.75
N PHE A 94 -0.16 2.87 -3.19
CA PHE A 94 1.17 2.23 -3.16
C PHE A 94 1.61 1.58 -4.48
N GLY A 95 0.82 1.70 -5.56
CA GLY A 95 1.13 1.08 -6.86
C GLY A 95 1.19 -0.45 -6.78
N ILE A 96 0.45 -1.05 -5.84
CA ILE A 96 0.39 -2.51 -5.67
C ILE A 96 -0.71 -3.03 -6.60
N GLU A 97 -0.29 -3.78 -7.62
CA GLU A 97 -1.20 -4.43 -8.57
C GLU A 97 -1.96 -5.59 -7.90
N GLN A 98 -3.17 -5.86 -8.40
CA GLN A 98 -3.95 -7.02 -7.99
C GLN A 98 -3.25 -8.33 -8.40
N THR A 99 -3.29 -9.33 -7.52
CA THR A 99 -2.76 -10.66 -7.81
C THR A 99 -3.82 -11.50 -8.50
N LYS A 100 -3.50 -12.08 -9.65
CA LYS A 100 -4.38 -13.05 -10.32
C LYS A 100 -4.22 -14.40 -9.66
N LEU A 101 -5.29 -14.89 -9.03
CA LEU A 101 -5.32 -16.19 -8.38
C LEU A 101 -5.97 -17.23 -9.30
N LYS A 102 -5.47 -18.47 -9.21
CA LYS A 102 -6.05 -19.65 -9.84
C LYS A 102 -6.17 -20.72 -8.76
N LEU A 103 -7.37 -20.89 -8.23
CA LEU A 103 -7.64 -21.66 -7.02
C LEU A 103 -8.45 -22.90 -7.37
N GLU A 104 -7.90 -24.09 -7.12
CA GLU A 104 -8.60 -25.35 -7.42
C GLU A 104 -9.77 -25.55 -6.45
N LEU A 105 -10.96 -25.88 -6.98
CA LEU A 105 -12.17 -26.10 -6.20
C LEU A 105 -12.25 -27.56 -5.76
N SER A 106 -12.30 -27.79 -4.45
CA SER A 106 -12.57 -29.11 -3.88
C SER A 106 -14.07 -29.37 -3.82
N PHE A 107 -14.43 -30.63 -4.07
CA PHE A 107 -15.79 -31.17 -3.90
C PHE A 107 -15.85 -32.05 -2.64
N GLU A 108 -14.96 -31.80 -1.68
CA GLU A 108 -14.88 -32.57 -0.44
C GLU A 108 -16.13 -32.31 0.43
N GLY A 109 -16.77 -33.40 0.89
CA GLY A 109 -17.95 -33.30 1.75
C GLY A 109 -19.25 -32.86 1.06
N VAL A 110 -19.32 -32.85 -0.28
CA VAL A 110 -20.59 -32.68 -1.01
C VAL A 110 -21.59 -33.75 -0.54
N ASN A 111 -22.76 -33.32 -0.09
CA ASN A 111 -23.89 -34.22 0.11
C ASN A 111 -24.71 -34.30 -1.18
N LEU A 112 -24.95 -35.52 -1.66
CA LEU A 112 -25.77 -35.81 -2.83
C LEU A 112 -27.17 -36.27 -2.39
N PRO A 113 -28.16 -35.36 -2.24
CA PRO A 113 -29.53 -35.74 -1.96
C PRO A 113 -30.16 -36.50 -3.14
N ASN A 114 -30.85 -37.60 -2.83
CA ASN A 114 -31.45 -38.53 -3.82
C ASN A 114 -32.59 -37.92 -4.66
N ASP A 115 -33.27 -36.88 -4.14
CA ASP A 115 -34.50 -36.31 -4.70
C ASP A 115 -34.34 -34.83 -5.12
N ALA A 116 -33.12 -34.38 -5.46
CA ALA A 116 -32.85 -33.01 -5.90
C ALA A 116 -32.36 -32.96 -7.35
N ASP A 117 -32.54 -31.80 -8.01
CA ASP A 117 -32.01 -31.53 -9.37
C ASP A 117 -30.58 -30.94 -9.36
N SER A 118 -30.03 -30.65 -8.18
CA SER A 118 -28.73 -29.99 -8.00
C SER A 118 -28.13 -30.31 -6.62
N ALA A 119 -26.81 -30.26 -6.50
CA ALA A 119 -26.10 -30.30 -5.22
C ALA A 119 -25.36 -29.00 -4.92
N SER A 120 -25.30 -28.65 -3.63
CA SER A 120 -24.56 -27.48 -3.12
C SER A 120 -23.37 -27.92 -2.27
N PHE A 121 -22.26 -27.19 -2.37
CA PHE A 121 -21.06 -27.41 -1.57
C PHE A 121 -20.51 -26.09 -1.01
N ASN A 122 -19.72 -26.18 0.05
CA ASN A 122 -18.90 -25.07 0.53
C ASN A 122 -17.47 -25.58 0.60
N ASP A 123 -16.54 -24.81 0.05
CA ASP A 123 -15.12 -25.16 0.00
C ASP A 123 -14.29 -24.02 0.62
N TYR A 124 -13.22 -24.36 1.34
CA TYR A 124 -12.32 -23.40 1.95
C TYR A 124 -10.94 -23.48 1.30
N ILE A 125 -10.70 -22.56 0.36
CA ILE A 125 -9.53 -22.59 -0.51
C ILE A 125 -8.42 -21.73 0.09
N ASN A 126 -7.30 -22.35 0.42
CA ASN A 126 -6.15 -21.65 1.00
C ASN A 126 -5.37 -20.90 -0.10
N VAL A 127 -5.22 -19.59 0.04
CA VAL A 127 -4.51 -18.72 -0.92
C VAL A 127 -3.05 -18.58 -0.49
N ARG A 128 -2.19 -19.43 -1.06
CA ARG A 128 -0.78 -19.54 -0.63
C ARG A 128 0.15 -18.44 -1.17
N ASP A 129 -0.31 -17.65 -2.14
CA ASP A 129 0.54 -16.67 -2.82
C ASP A 129 0.55 -15.30 -2.12
N LEU A 130 -0.30 -15.11 -1.10
CA LEU A 130 -0.51 -13.86 -0.38
C LEU A 130 -0.20 -14.02 1.13
N LYS A 131 0.38 -12.98 1.74
CA LYS A 131 0.54 -12.80 3.20
C LYS A 131 -0.74 -12.30 3.88
N LEU A 132 -1.56 -11.57 3.12
CA LEU A 132 -2.76 -10.85 3.54
C LEU A 132 -3.69 -10.71 2.32
N ILE A 133 -4.99 -10.93 2.50
CA ILE A 133 -6.03 -10.60 1.52
C ILE A 133 -6.87 -9.44 2.07
N SER A 134 -7.08 -8.38 1.27
CA SER A 134 -8.01 -7.30 1.61
C SER A 134 -9.35 -7.50 0.92
N SER A 135 -9.35 -7.75 -0.39
CA SER A 135 -10.58 -7.99 -1.16
C SER A 135 -10.32 -8.89 -2.37
N VAL A 136 -11.41 -9.43 -2.93
CA VAL A 136 -11.41 -10.23 -4.15
C VAL A 136 -12.49 -9.69 -5.09
N GLU A 137 -12.12 -9.52 -6.36
CA GLU A 137 -12.94 -8.98 -7.45
C GLU A 137 -12.87 -9.89 -8.69
N ASP A 138 -13.76 -9.65 -9.66
CA ASP A 138 -13.78 -10.30 -10.98
C ASP A 138 -13.51 -11.82 -10.93
N TYR A 139 -14.32 -12.56 -10.17
CA TYR A 139 -14.17 -14.01 -10.05
C TYR A 139 -15.07 -14.77 -11.03
N GLU A 140 -14.53 -15.85 -11.59
CA GLU A 140 -15.26 -16.79 -12.43
C GLU A 140 -14.80 -18.24 -12.20
N ILE A 141 -15.67 -19.20 -12.45
CA ILE A 141 -15.31 -20.63 -12.44
C ILE A 141 -14.83 -20.99 -13.84
N VAL A 142 -13.53 -21.17 -14.01
CA VAL A 142 -12.92 -21.63 -15.24
C VAL A 142 -12.87 -23.15 -15.25
N ILE A 143 -13.34 -23.74 -16.34
CA ILE A 143 -13.26 -25.16 -16.63
C ILE A 143 -12.06 -25.37 -17.56
N LYS A 144 -11.10 -26.21 -17.16
CA LYS A 144 -9.98 -26.56 -18.05
C LYS A 144 -10.53 -27.39 -19.23
N PRO A 145 -10.23 -27.06 -20.49
CA PRO A 145 -10.57 -27.94 -21.61
C PRO A 145 -9.86 -29.28 -21.47
N ASP A 146 -10.44 -30.35 -22.03
CA ASP A 146 -9.86 -31.70 -22.01
C ASP A 146 -8.37 -31.68 -22.39
N SER A 147 -7.53 -32.29 -21.56
CA SER A 147 -6.14 -32.53 -21.94
C SER A 147 -6.12 -33.58 -23.05
N ILE A 148 -5.15 -33.49 -23.97
CA ILE A 148 -5.10 -34.39 -25.14
C ILE A 148 -4.85 -35.86 -24.72
N ASP A 149 -4.35 -36.07 -23.50
CA ASP A 149 -3.91 -37.37 -22.98
C ASP A 149 -4.82 -37.96 -21.88
N GLU A 150 -5.74 -37.18 -21.28
CA GLU A 150 -6.67 -37.66 -20.25
C GLU A 150 -8.13 -37.52 -20.70
N TYR A 151 -8.81 -38.66 -20.81
CA TYR A 151 -10.20 -38.73 -21.22
C TYR A 151 -11.14 -38.24 -20.11
N VAL A 152 -12.06 -37.34 -20.49
CA VAL A 152 -13.31 -36.95 -19.81
C VAL A 152 -13.18 -35.92 -18.69
N ASN A 153 -13.01 -34.63 -19.02
CA ASN A 153 -13.45 -33.54 -18.15
C ASN A 153 -14.91 -33.15 -18.47
N ILE A 154 -15.88 -33.77 -17.79
CA ILE A 154 -17.32 -33.47 -17.98
C ILE A 154 -17.77 -32.14 -17.37
N ALA A 155 -16.87 -31.33 -16.79
CA ALA A 155 -17.26 -30.05 -16.21
C ALA A 155 -17.93 -29.13 -17.25
N GLY A 156 -17.58 -29.23 -18.53
CA GLY A 156 -18.21 -28.48 -19.62
C GLY A 156 -19.69 -28.84 -19.88
N ASP A 157 -20.12 -30.05 -19.51
CA ASP A 157 -21.52 -30.49 -19.58
C ASP A 157 -22.33 -30.06 -18.33
N CYS A 158 -21.64 -29.62 -17.27
CA CYS A 158 -22.24 -29.30 -15.97
C CYS A 158 -22.43 -27.78 -15.81
N ASN A 159 -23.66 -27.32 -15.57
CA ASN A 159 -23.85 -25.93 -15.13
C ASN A 159 -23.42 -25.80 -13.66
N ILE A 160 -22.31 -25.11 -13.42
CA ILE A 160 -21.77 -24.82 -12.09
C ILE A 160 -21.80 -23.32 -11.87
N LYS A 161 -22.31 -22.90 -10.72
CA LYS A 161 -22.29 -21.50 -10.27
C LYS A 161 -21.87 -21.45 -8.81
N GLY A 162 -21.58 -20.27 -8.31
CA GLY A 162 -21.27 -20.07 -6.91
C GLY A 162 -20.74 -18.68 -6.63
N ASP A 163 -20.69 -18.35 -5.35
CA ASP A 163 -20.30 -17.05 -4.83
C ASP A 163 -19.20 -17.20 -3.77
N ILE A 164 -18.35 -16.19 -3.65
CA ILE A 164 -17.46 -16.05 -2.49
C ILE A 164 -18.31 -15.59 -1.31
N VAL A 165 -18.39 -16.42 -0.26
CA VAL A 165 -19.20 -16.17 0.94
C VAL A 165 -18.42 -15.41 1.99
N ASN A 166 -17.13 -15.68 2.12
CA ASN A 166 -16.25 -15.00 3.07
C ASN A 166 -14.79 -15.07 2.62
N ILE A 167 -13.97 -14.15 3.13
CA ILE A 167 -12.51 -14.13 2.96
C ILE A 167 -11.90 -14.23 4.36
N ASP A 168 -10.95 -15.15 4.56
CA ASP A 168 -10.03 -15.05 5.70
C ASP A 168 -8.86 -14.16 5.28
N HIS A 169 -8.79 -12.99 5.89
CA HIS A 169 -7.81 -11.98 5.56
C HIS A 169 -6.40 -12.30 6.09
N PHE A 170 -6.31 -12.95 7.26
CA PHE A 170 -5.06 -13.09 8.04
C PHE A 170 -4.50 -14.52 8.07
N ALA A 171 -5.33 -15.51 7.76
CA ALA A 171 -4.91 -16.81 7.27
C ALA A 171 -5.39 -16.97 5.81
N PRO A 172 -4.81 -16.21 4.84
CA PRO A 172 -5.27 -16.05 3.46
C PRO A 172 -6.05 -17.22 2.88
N GLY A 173 -7.37 -17.05 2.79
CA GLY A 173 -8.26 -18.09 2.30
C GLY A 173 -9.61 -17.55 1.85
N ILE A 174 -10.28 -18.32 1.00
CA ILE A 174 -11.58 -17.98 0.41
C ILE A 174 -12.57 -19.08 0.76
N LEU A 175 -13.66 -18.71 1.45
CA LEU A 175 -14.81 -19.59 1.63
C LEU A 175 -15.74 -19.41 0.42
N PHE A 176 -15.68 -20.36 -0.50
CA PHE A 176 -16.52 -20.40 -1.69
C PHE A 176 -17.75 -21.27 -1.43
N ARG A 177 -18.91 -20.88 -1.97
CA ARG A 177 -20.12 -21.72 -2.01
C ARG A 177 -20.53 -21.93 -3.45
N GLY A 178 -20.47 -23.18 -3.91
CA GLY A 178 -20.90 -23.56 -5.23
C GLY A 178 -22.19 -24.39 -5.23
N ASN A 179 -22.86 -24.39 -6.37
CA ASN A 179 -23.90 -25.34 -6.74
C ASN A 179 -23.63 -25.89 -8.14
N PHE A 180 -23.96 -27.16 -8.36
CA PHE A 180 -23.93 -27.76 -9.69
C PHE A 180 -25.23 -28.51 -9.95
N ASP A 181 -25.72 -28.42 -11.18
CA ASP A 181 -26.92 -29.11 -11.62
C ASP A 181 -26.59 -30.56 -12.01
N TYR A 182 -27.50 -31.50 -11.74
CA TYR A 182 -27.33 -32.88 -12.17
C TYR A 182 -27.62 -33.03 -13.67
N VAL A 183 -26.66 -33.60 -14.40
CA VAL A 183 -26.78 -33.82 -15.84
C VAL A 183 -27.48 -35.15 -16.10
N SER A 184 -28.56 -35.13 -16.87
CA SER A 184 -29.24 -36.35 -17.30
C SER A 184 -28.27 -37.28 -18.04
N ASN A 185 -28.14 -38.53 -17.56
CA ASN A 185 -27.21 -39.58 -18.01
C ASN A 185 -25.77 -39.51 -17.47
N ILE A 186 -25.45 -38.61 -16.52
CA ILE A 186 -24.18 -38.62 -15.78
C ILE A 186 -24.45 -38.95 -14.31
N ASP A 187 -23.67 -39.85 -13.73
CA ASP A 187 -23.76 -40.14 -12.29
C ASP A 187 -23.17 -38.97 -11.46
N PRO A 188 -23.84 -38.49 -10.40
CA PRO A 188 -23.37 -37.33 -9.65
C PRO A 188 -21.98 -37.49 -8.99
N TRP A 189 -21.50 -38.70 -8.71
CA TRP A 189 -20.11 -38.91 -8.27
C TRP A 189 -19.12 -38.70 -9.41
N THR A 190 -19.50 -39.02 -10.64
CA THR A 190 -18.68 -38.71 -11.82
C THR A 190 -18.50 -37.19 -11.97
N ILE A 191 -19.54 -36.40 -11.66
CA ILE A 191 -19.50 -34.92 -11.66
C ILE A 191 -18.58 -34.36 -10.55
N ILE A 192 -18.32 -35.14 -9.50
CA ILE A 192 -17.38 -34.80 -8.41
C ILE A 192 -15.94 -35.20 -8.78
N GLU A 193 -15.75 -36.41 -9.30
CA GLU A 193 -14.42 -36.98 -9.59
C GLU A 193 -13.78 -36.45 -10.88
N TYR A 194 -14.55 -36.27 -11.95
CA TYR A 194 -14.06 -36.03 -13.32
C TYR A 194 -14.39 -34.62 -13.81
N SER A 195 -14.18 -33.63 -12.96
CA SER A 195 -14.53 -32.25 -13.27
C SER A 195 -13.55 -31.25 -12.70
N GLU A 196 -12.42 -31.08 -13.39
CA GLU A 196 -11.42 -30.09 -13.03
C GLU A 196 -11.95 -28.66 -13.22
N ARG A 197 -12.02 -27.93 -12.10
CA ARG A 197 -12.57 -26.58 -11.99
C ARG A 197 -11.60 -25.70 -11.22
N THR A 198 -11.43 -24.47 -11.67
CA THR A 198 -10.59 -23.48 -11.01
C THR A 198 -11.38 -22.20 -10.82
N LEU A 199 -11.47 -21.70 -9.59
CA LEU A 199 -11.89 -20.34 -9.31
C LEU A 199 -10.74 -19.41 -9.71
N GLU A 200 -10.92 -18.67 -10.80
CA GLU A 200 -10.00 -17.60 -11.19
C GLU A 200 -10.56 -16.27 -10.68
N CYS A 201 -9.71 -15.45 -10.06
CA CYS A 201 -10.14 -14.15 -9.52
C CYS A 201 -8.98 -13.15 -9.42
N ASN A 202 -9.31 -11.87 -9.27
CA ASN A 202 -8.37 -10.80 -8.96
C ASN A 202 -8.41 -10.50 -7.46
N ALA A 203 -7.28 -10.58 -6.75
CA ALA A 203 -7.21 -10.30 -5.32
C ALA A 203 -6.32 -9.09 -5.00
N TYR A 204 -6.83 -8.16 -4.21
CA TYR A 204 -6.02 -7.13 -3.56
C TYR A 204 -5.43 -7.70 -2.26
N GLY A 205 -4.11 -7.75 -2.19
CA GLY A 205 -3.39 -8.40 -1.10
C GLY A 205 -1.89 -8.11 -1.15
N LEU A 206 -1.14 -8.75 -0.26
CA LEU A 206 0.31 -8.64 -0.19
C LEU A 206 0.98 -9.93 -0.70
N PRO A 207 1.52 -9.97 -1.93
CA PRO A 207 2.30 -11.11 -2.42
C PRO A 207 3.41 -11.56 -1.47
N ILE A 208 3.57 -12.86 -1.28
CA ILE A 208 4.64 -13.43 -0.45
C ILE A 208 6.02 -13.08 -1.01
N ASP A 209 6.19 -13.18 -2.33
CA ASP A 209 7.46 -12.99 -3.04
C ASP A 209 7.96 -11.53 -3.07
N ASN A 210 7.13 -10.57 -2.61
CA ASN A 210 7.50 -9.16 -2.53
C ASN A 210 7.91 -8.76 -1.11
N ASP A 211 9.13 -8.24 -0.99
CA ASP A 211 9.69 -7.67 0.24
C ASP A 211 9.21 -6.22 0.43
N TYR A 212 7.97 -6.07 0.90
CA TYR A 212 7.41 -4.78 1.26
C TYR A 212 7.97 -4.32 2.62
N PRO A 213 8.33 -3.03 2.79
CA PRO A 213 8.68 -2.47 4.08
C PRO A 213 7.54 -2.66 5.08
N MET A 214 7.89 -3.05 6.30
CA MET A 214 6.94 -3.39 7.37
C MET A 214 5.90 -2.28 7.67
N TRP A 215 6.24 -1.00 7.47
CA TRP A 215 5.28 0.10 7.61
C TRP A 215 4.15 0.05 6.56
N VAL A 216 4.42 -0.46 5.35
CA VAL A 216 3.43 -0.67 4.30
C VAL A 216 2.54 -1.84 4.65
N GLU A 217 3.15 -2.95 5.10
CA GLU A 217 2.41 -4.15 5.52
C GLU A 217 1.47 -3.83 6.69
N TYR A 218 1.92 -3.04 7.68
CA TYR A 218 1.12 -2.59 8.82
C TYR A 218 0.00 -1.62 8.43
N LEU A 219 0.22 -0.74 7.45
CA LEU A 219 -0.79 0.22 6.99
C LEU A 219 -1.86 -0.44 6.10
N LEU A 220 -1.51 -1.50 5.36
CA LEU A 220 -2.50 -2.33 4.65
C LEU A 220 -3.25 -3.25 5.62
N THR A 221 -2.54 -3.84 6.59
CA THR A 221 -3.14 -4.59 7.72
C THR A 221 -4.14 -3.72 8.48
N SER A 222 -3.82 -2.45 8.73
CA SER A 222 -4.75 -1.55 9.40
C SER A 222 -6.02 -1.30 8.59
N TYR A 223 -5.92 -1.27 7.26
CA TYR A 223 -7.07 -1.07 6.39
C TYR A 223 -8.00 -2.28 6.39
N VAL A 224 -7.46 -3.49 6.35
CA VAL A 224 -8.22 -4.72 6.54
C VAL A 224 -8.90 -4.74 7.91
N MET A 225 -8.19 -4.37 8.99
CA MET A 225 -8.78 -4.27 10.33
C MET A 225 -9.94 -3.26 10.41
N TYR A 226 -9.88 -2.19 9.61
CA TYR A 226 -10.95 -1.20 9.52
C TYR A 226 -12.18 -1.74 8.78
N ASP A 227 -11.96 -2.41 7.65
CA ASP A 227 -13.01 -2.99 6.79
C ASP A 227 -13.85 -4.05 7.54
N ILE A 228 -13.20 -4.89 8.36
CA ILE A 228 -13.89 -5.86 9.24
C ILE A 228 -14.52 -5.22 10.51
N GLY A 229 -14.55 -3.89 10.61
CA GLY A 229 -15.18 -3.14 11.70
C GLY A 229 -14.36 -3.01 13.00
N ASN A 230 -13.07 -3.37 13.00
CA ASN A 230 -12.20 -3.27 14.18
C ASN A 230 -11.36 -1.98 14.16
N GLU A 231 -12.03 -0.82 14.19
CA GLU A 231 -11.36 0.49 14.05
C GLU A 231 -10.29 0.74 15.13
N ARG A 232 -10.47 0.22 16.36
CA ARG A 232 -9.46 0.34 17.43
C ARG A 232 -8.15 -0.35 17.05
N LEU A 233 -8.21 -1.57 16.51
CA LEU A 233 -6.99 -2.28 16.10
C LEU A 233 -6.40 -1.69 14.80
N ALA A 234 -7.26 -1.24 13.88
CA ALA A 234 -6.85 -0.47 12.71
C ALA A 234 -6.04 0.77 13.11
N PHE A 235 -6.52 1.57 14.06
CA PHE A 235 -5.81 2.74 14.57
C PHE A 235 -4.43 2.39 15.14
N PHE A 236 -4.33 1.33 15.96
CA PHE A 236 -3.03 0.89 16.48
C PHE A 236 -2.07 0.43 15.38
N SER A 237 -2.54 -0.34 14.39
CA SER A 237 -1.72 -0.80 13.26
C SER A 237 -1.25 0.36 12.37
N ALA A 238 -2.10 1.35 12.08
CA ALA A 238 -1.71 2.54 11.35
C ALA A 238 -0.73 3.42 12.13
N PHE A 239 -0.88 3.51 13.46
CA PHE A 239 0.07 4.24 14.30
C PHE A 239 1.44 3.52 14.34
N ALA A 240 1.46 2.20 14.44
CA ALA A 240 2.69 1.42 14.37
C ALA A 240 3.38 1.55 12.99
N ALA A 241 2.62 1.62 11.90
CA ALA A 241 3.15 1.94 10.57
C ALA A 241 3.81 3.34 10.53
N LEU A 242 3.14 4.35 11.09
CA LEU A 242 3.68 5.70 11.19
C LEU A 242 4.99 5.74 12.00
N ASP A 243 5.02 5.10 13.17
CA ASP A 243 6.20 5.05 14.04
C ASP A 243 7.40 4.45 13.27
N GLN A 244 7.21 3.30 12.62
CA GLN A 244 8.25 2.67 11.79
C GLN A 244 8.68 3.53 10.60
N TYR A 245 7.75 4.26 9.98
CA TYR A 245 8.06 5.15 8.87
C TYR A 245 8.87 6.38 9.31
N ILE A 246 8.57 6.94 10.49
CA ILE A 246 9.37 8.02 11.10
C ILE A 246 10.78 7.51 11.45
N GLU A 247 10.91 6.32 12.04
CA GLU A 247 12.23 5.71 12.31
C GLU A 247 13.06 5.51 11.03
N LEU A 248 12.42 5.05 9.95
CA LEU A 248 13.06 4.87 8.64
C LEU A 248 13.63 6.18 8.08
N LEU A 249 12.85 7.26 8.17
CA LEU A 249 13.27 8.60 7.75
C LEU A 249 14.34 9.19 8.66
N TYR A 250 14.26 8.95 9.96
CA TYR A 250 15.24 9.43 10.94
C TYR A 250 16.61 8.76 10.73
N GLY A 251 16.65 7.45 10.50
CA GLY A 251 17.86 6.72 10.13
C GLY A 251 18.45 7.16 8.77
N ASN A 252 17.63 7.70 7.86
CA ASN A 252 18.15 8.33 6.64
C ASN A 252 18.91 9.63 6.93
N LEU A 253 18.55 10.39 7.98
CA LEU A 253 19.29 11.60 8.37
C LEU A 253 20.71 11.25 8.80
N GLU A 254 20.89 10.28 9.71
CA GLU A 254 22.23 9.79 10.09
C GLU A 254 23.02 9.36 8.86
N THR A 255 22.44 8.46 8.05
CA THR A 255 23.07 7.90 6.85
C THR A 255 23.52 8.99 5.89
N THR A 256 22.73 10.06 5.75
CA THR A 256 23.02 11.20 4.87
C THR A 256 24.30 11.93 5.33
N TYR A 257 24.34 12.41 6.58
CA TYR A 257 25.50 13.14 7.10
C TYR A 257 26.75 12.26 7.19
N TYR A 258 26.59 10.98 7.53
CA TYR A 258 27.70 10.02 7.58
C TYR A 258 28.36 9.83 6.21
N ASN A 259 27.58 9.74 5.12
CA ASN A 259 28.12 9.64 3.77
C ASN A 259 28.81 10.93 3.29
N LEU A 260 28.27 12.10 3.64
CA LEU A 260 28.94 13.39 3.36
C LEU A 260 30.29 13.49 4.07
N MET A 261 30.37 13.04 5.33
CA MET A 261 31.64 12.95 6.06
C MET A 261 32.62 11.97 5.40
N GLN A 262 32.19 10.74 5.07
CA GLN A 262 33.05 9.74 4.41
C GLN A 262 33.58 10.19 3.05
N SER A 263 32.82 11.02 2.32
CA SER A 263 33.21 11.52 0.99
C SER A 263 34.46 12.40 0.97
N ARG A 264 34.97 12.84 2.15
CA ARG A 264 36.09 13.78 2.31
C ARG A 264 35.91 15.13 1.60
N ARG A 265 34.67 15.49 1.24
CA ARG A 265 34.30 16.80 0.66
C ARG A 265 34.39 17.94 1.68
N ILE A 266 34.21 17.63 2.97
CA ILE A 266 34.29 18.62 4.06
C ILE A 266 35.76 18.82 4.45
N ARG A 267 36.23 20.07 4.41
CA ARG A 267 37.58 20.45 4.91
C ARG A 267 37.61 21.65 5.86
N ASN A 268 36.53 22.41 5.96
CA ASN A 268 36.42 23.48 6.95
C ASN A 268 36.13 22.82 8.32
N PRO A 269 36.95 23.05 9.37
CA PRO A 269 36.73 22.49 10.70
C PRO A 269 35.35 22.80 11.28
N GLU A 270 34.85 24.03 11.14
CA GLU A 270 33.52 24.42 11.65
C GLU A 270 32.39 23.61 11.00
N VAL A 271 32.52 23.33 9.70
CA VAL A 271 31.56 22.52 8.94
C VAL A 271 31.70 21.03 9.25
N PHE A 272 32.92 20.59 9.56
CA PHE A 272 33.18 19.22 10.01
C PHE A 272 32.55 18.96 11.39
N ASP A 273 32.81 19.84 12.37
CA ASP A 273 32.21 19.79 13.69
C ASP A 273 30.68 19.83 13.57
N LYS A 274 30.14 20.68 12.71
CA LYS A 274 28.69 20.74 12.48
C LYS A 274 28.09 19.48 11.84
N CYS A 275 28.88 18.74 11.07
CA CYS A 275 28.49 17.44 10.53
C CYS A 275 28.54 16.35 11.62
N CYS A 276 29.53 16.40 12.51
CA CYS A 276 29.64 15.50 13.67
C CYS A 276 28.47 15.69 14.65
N ASP A 277 28.13 16.93 15.02
CA ASP A 277 26.93 17.27 15.82
C ASP A 277 25.67 16.58 15.28
N LYS A 278 25.50 16.62 13.95
CA LYS A 278 24.35 16.07 13.24
C LYS A 278 24.34 14.55 13.30
N ILE A 279 25.49 13.90 13.08
CA ILE A 279 25.63 12.44 13.17
C ILE A 279 25.33 11.98 14.61
N GLU A 280 25.96 12.56 15.63
CA GLU A 280 25.73 12.20 17.04
C GLU A 280 24.25 12.37 17.44
N LYS A 281 23.63 13.48 17.04
CA LYS A 281 22.20 13.73 17.27
C LYS A 281 21.31 12.66 16.63
N TYR A 282 21.57 12.29 15.37
CA TYR A 282 20.74 11.33 14.63
C TYR A 282 21.03 9.86 14.96
N GLN A 283 22.20 9.55 15.53
CA GLN A 283 22.52 8.23 16.08
C GLN A 283 21.74 7.90 17.36
N ASN A 284 21.24 8.90 18.08
CA ASN A 284 20.47 8.66 19.30
C ASN A 284 19.04 8.20 18.98
N MET A 285 18.88 6.88 18.86
CA MET A 285 17.59 6.22 18.62
C MET A 285 16.64 6.24 19.83
N ASN A 286 17.07 6.65 21.02
CA ASN A 286 16.22 6.72 22.22
C ASN A 286 15.38 8.02 22.32
N ARG A 287 15.45 8.88 21.30
CA ARG A 287 14.68 10.14 21.23
C ARG A 287 13.21 9.88 20.91
N ARG A 288 12.31 10.81 21.29
CA ARG A 288 10.85 10.62 21.15
C ARG A 288 10.41 10.68 19.68
N ILE A 289 9.55 9.77 19.23
CA ILE A 289 9.21 9.64 17.81
C ILE A 289 8.59 10.94 17.24
N ILE A 290 7.54 11.46 17.87
CA ILE A 290 6.85 12.68 17.38
C ILE A 290 7.56 13.97 17.84
N GLU A 291 7.83 14.11 19.13
CA GLU A 291 8.41 15.35 19.69
C GLU A 291 9.81 15.69 19.15
N ASP A 292 10.68 14.67 18.98
CA ASP A 292 12.05 14.83 18.52
C ASP A 292 12.22 14.46 17.03
N LYS A 293 11.96 13.19 16.67
CA LYS A 293 12.41 12.62 15.39
C LYS A 293 11.64 13.20 14.21
N PHE A 294 10.31 13.22 14.29
CA PHE A 294 9.45 13.79 13.26
C PHE A 294 9.72 15.30 13.05
N LYS A 295 9.92 16.04 14.14
CA LYS A 295 10.26 17.47 14.10
C LYS A 295 11.60 17.73 13.39
N ASP A 296 12.61 16.90 13.63
CA ASP A 296 13.89 16.97 12.92
C ASP A 296 13.77 16.60 11.44
N ILE A 297 12.97 15.59 11.10
CA ILE A 297 12.68 15.20 9.71
C ILE A 297 11.99 16.36 8.97
N MET A 298 10.99 17.01 9.56
CA MET A 298 10.32 18.17 8.97
C MET A 298 11.30 19.31 8.68
N HIS A 299 12.20 19.61 9.63
CA HIS A 299 13.23 20.64 9.47
C HIS A 299 14.20 20.31 8.33
N GLU A 300 14.74 19.09 8.27
CA GLU A 300 15.70 18.72 7.23
C GLU A 300 15.06 18.57 5.84
N CYS A 301 13.80 18.15 5.76
CA CYS A 301 13.05 18.12 4.50
C CYS A 301 12.67 19.53 3.98
N VAL A 302 12.86 20.58 4.79
CA VAL A 302 12.43 21.96 4.52
C VAL A 302 10.92 22.08 4.37
N ILE A 303 10.18 21.35 5.22
CA ILE A 303 8.72 21.45 5.30
C ILE A 303 8.38 22.72 6.09
N ASN A 304 7.56 23.61 5.51
CA ASN A 304 7.21 24.88 6.17
C ASN A 304 6.33 24.62 7.40
N PHE A 305 6.86 24.87 8.59
CA PHE A 305 6.12 24.73 9.85
C PHE A 305 4.91 25.68 9.96
N GLU A 306 4.89 26.83 9.28
CA GLU A 306 3.71 27.71 9.27
C GLU A 306 2.54 27.10 8.47
N GLU A 307 2.83 26.30 7.45
CA GLU A 307 1.83 25.65 6.61
C GLU A 307 1.41 24.28 7.18
N TYR A 308 2.40 23.51 7.65
CA TYR A 308 2.31 22.09 7.98
C TYR A 308 2.50 21.75 9.47
N GLY A 309 2.73 22.74 10.34
CA GLY A 309 2.88 22.52 11.79
C GLY A 309 1.71 21.80 12.44
N TYR A 310 0.50 21.96 11.88
CA TYR A 310 -0.70 21.22 12.33
C TYR A 310 -0.56 19.69 12.25
N LEU A 311 0.34 19.15 11.43
CA LEU A 311 0.60 17.71 11.37
C LEU A 311 1.23 17.24 12.68
N TYR A 312 2.16 18.03 13.23
CA TYR A 312 2.75 17.77 14.54
C TYR A 312 1.67 17.79 15.63
N ASP A 313 0.81 18.81 15.65
CA ASP A 313 -0.27 18.94 16.64
C ASP A 313 -1.28 17.77 16.54
N LYS A 314 -1.65 17.36 15.32
CA LYS A 314 -2.50 16.18 15.08
C LYS A 314 -1.85 14.88 15.58
N LEU A 315 -0.58 14.64 15.21
CA LEU A 315 0.13 13.44 15.63
C LEU A 315 0.26 13.36 17.15
N TYR A 316 0.51 14.49 17.82
CA TYR A 316 0.53 14.56 19.27
C TYR A 316 -0.81 14.17 19.90
N GLY A 317 -1.92 14.70 19.35
CA GLY A 317 -3.28 14.31 19.76
C GLY A 317 -3.58 12.81 19.55
N TYR A 318 -3.11 12.23 18.44
CA TYR A 318 -3.22 10.78 18.22
C TYR A 318 -2.31 9.96 19.15
N GLU A 319 -1.14 10.47 19.55
CA GLU A 319 -0.28 9.82 20.55
C GLU A 319 -0.94 9.79 21.93
N GLU A 320 -1.53 10.91 22.37
CA GLU A 320 -2.33 10.93 23.60
C GLU A 320 -3.50 9.95 23.54
N MET A 321 -4.20 9.89 22.41
CA MET A 321 -5.29 8.95 22.17
C MET A 321 -4.80 7.49 22.23
N ARG A 322 -3.73 7.14 21.51
CA ARG A 322 -3.08 5.82 21.54
C ARG A 322 -2.77 5.40 22.98
N ASN A 323 -2.18 6.31 23.77
CA ASN A 323 -1.77 6.04 25.13
C ASN A 323 -2.98 5.79 26.05
N LYS A 324 -4.03 6.63 26.00
CA LYS A 324 -5.30 6.42 26.73
C LYS A 324 -5.91 5.07 26.41
N VAL A 325 -6.03 4.76 25.12
CA VAL A 325 -6.62 3.52 24.62
C VAL A 325 -5.81 2.28 25.06
N ALA A 326 -4.48 2.37 25.05
CA ALA A 326 -3.59 1.31 25.53
C ALA A 326 -3.68 1.09 27.06
N HIS A 327 -4.03 2.13 27.83
CA HIS A 327 -4.29 2.05 29.27
C HIS A 327 -5.76 1.74 29.62
N CYS A 328 -6.56 1.32 28.62
CA CYS A 328 -7.99 1.02 28.76
C CYS A 328 -8.86 2.21 29.21
N GLU A 329 -8.39 3.45 29.00
CA GLU A 329 -9.16 4.66 29.27
C GLU A 329 -10.12 4.99 28.12
N GLU A 330 -11.21 5.71 28.43
CA GLU A 330 -12.09 6.30 27.43
C GLU A 330 -11.37 7.44 26.69
N GLY A 331 -11.47 7.47 25.36
CA GLY A 331 -10.74 8.46 24.55
C GLY A 331 -10.65 8.14 23.06
N PHE A 332 -10.99 6.93 22.62
CA PHE A 332 -11.21 6.65 21.20
C PHE A 332 -12.61 7.10 20.79
N SER A 333 -12.72 7.80 19.66
CA SER A 333 -13.98 8.02 18.96
C SER A 333 -13.90 7.44 17.54
N ASP A 334 -15.02 6.97 17.03
CA ASP A 334 -15.08 6.40 15.68
C ASP A 334 -14.79 7.48 14.62
N GLY A 335 -14.19 7.07 13.50
CA GLY A 335 -13.73 7.94 12.41
C GLY A 335 -12.33 8.56 12.59
N ASN A 336 -11.63 8.29 13.69
CA ASN A 336 -10.24 8.76 13.88
C ASN A 336 -9.24 7.99 13.00
N TYR A 337 -9.53 6.72 12.66
CA TYR A 337 -8.66 5.90 11.84
C TYR A 337 -8.38 6.53 10.47
N LEU A 338 -9.42 6.91 9.72
CA LEU A 338 -9.26 7.47 8.38
C LEU A 338 -8.51 8.81 8.41
N ASP A 339 -8.76 9.66 9.41
CA ASP A 339 -8.04 10.94 9.53
C ASP A 339 -6.56 10.75 9.92
N LEU A 340 -6.20 9.69 10.64
CA LEU A 340 -4.81 9.27 10.84
C LEU A 340 -4.19 8.77 9.51
N VAL A 341 -4.87 7.90 8.76
CA VAL A 341 -4.38 7.40 7.46
C VAL A 341 -4.11 8.55 6.48
N PHE A 342 -5.01 9.54 6.40
CA PHE A 342 -4.79 10.71 5.54
C PHE A 342 -3.60 11.57 5.99
N VAL A 343 -3.34 11.66 7.30
CA VAL A 343 -2.14 12.33 7.85
C VAL A 343 -0.87 11.56 7.49
N ILE A 344 -0.88 10.23 7.58
CA ILE A 344 0.26 9.37 7.18
C ILE A 344 0.59 9.58 5.70
N ILE A 345 -0.41 9.56 4.82
CA ILE A 345 -0.23 9.81 3.37
C ILE A 345 0.32 11.21 3.10
N GLU A 346 -0.15 12.23 3.83
CA GLU A 346 0.37 13.60 3.69
C GLU A 346 1.84 13.71 4.14
N ILE A 347 2.24 12.99 5.20
CA ILE A 347 3.64 12.93 5.64
C ILE A 347 4.54 12.21 4.62
N ILE A 348 4.09 11.08 4.07
CA ILE A 348 4.82 10.34 3.01
C ILE A 348 5.09 11.25 1.82
N TYR A 349 4.06 12.00 1.37
CA TYR A 349 4.21 12.98 0.29
C TYR A 349 5.22 14.09 0.60
N LEU A 350 5.08 14.76 1.75
CA LEU A 350 5.89 15.95 2.09
C LEU A 350 7.38 15.62 2.31
N THR A 351 7.68 14.43 2.82
CA THR A 351 9.05 13.93 3.01
C THR A 351 9.69 13.43 1.71
N GLY A 352 8.90 13.35 0.63
CA GLY A 352 9.34 13.00 -0.71
C GLY A 352 9.52 11.50 -0.96
N THR A 353 9.10 10.64 -0.04
CA THR A 353 8.99 9.20 -0.32
C THR A 353 7.88 8.99 -1.33
N GLY A 354 8.23 8.39 -2.47
CA GLY A 354 7.29 8.23 -3.58
C GLY A 354 6.67 9.55 -4.04
N LYS A 355 7.45 10.55 -4.47
CA LYS A 355 6.87 11.72 -5.18
C LYS A 355 5.94 11.32 -6.34
N GLU A 356 6.18 10.14 -6.91
CA GLU A 356 5.41 9.49 -7.96
C GLU A 356 4.01 9.00 -7.51
N LEU A 357 3.77 8.82 -6.20
CA LEU A 357 2.44 8.60 -5.60
C LEU A 357 1.42 9.61 -6.12
N VAL A 358 1.85 10.88 -6.21
CA VAL A 358 0.93 12.00 -6.41
C VAL A 358 0.66 12.29 -7.88
N ASP A 359 1.63 12.07 -8.77
CA ASP A 359 1.36 12.11 -10.22
C ASP A 359 0.34 11.01 -10.60
N ASN A 360 0.46 9.81 -10.02
CA ASN A 360 -0.48 8.71 -10.25
C ASN A 360 -1.89 9.01 -9.70
N ILE A 361 -1.98 9.51 -8.46
CA ILE A 361 -3.24 9.93 -7.83
C ILE A 361 -3.97 11.01 -8.66
N PHE A 362 -3.24 11.96 -9.25
CA PHE A 362 -3.84 12.99 -10.10
C PHE A 362 -4.24 12.48 -11.48
N GLU A 363 -3.47 11.58 -12.09
CA GLU A 363 -3.84 10.98 -13.38
C GLU A 363 -5.17 10.22 -13.33
N ILE A 364 -5.49 9.51 -12.24
CA ILE A 364 -6.73 8.71 -12.12
C ILE A 364 -8.01 9.57 -12.24
N TYR A 365 -7.95 10.86 -11.90
CA TYR A 365 -9.12 11.73 -11.73
C TYR A 365 -9.25 12.91 -12.71
N ASP A 366 -8.38 13.03 -13.72
CA ASP A 366 -8.38 14.11 -14.74
C ASP A 366 -9.01 13.71 -16.09
#